data_AF-A0A918I6G6-F1
#
_entry.id   AF-A0A918I6G6-F1
#
_cell.length_a   1.000
_cell.length_b   1.000
_cell.length_c   1.000
_cell.angle_alpha   90.00
_cell.angle_beta   90.00
_cell.angle_gamma   90.00
#
_symmetry.space_group_name_H-M   'P 1'
#
loop_
_entity.id
_entity.type
_entity.pdbx_description
1 polymer ?
#
loop_
_entity_poly.entity_id
_entity_poly.type
_entity_poly.pdbx_seq_one_letter_code
_entity_poly.pdbx_strand_id
1 'polypeptide(L)' 'MSQRALAEKYGTHRRTVRQALNCAVPPPRKKPAPWATVLDPAKGWIDAMLREDVAAPRKQKHTARRIHQCLAQEHGD' A
#
# COMPACT_ATOMS: atom_id res chain seq x y z
N MET A 1 -13.58 17.06 36.23
CA MET A 1 -12.15 16.69 36.09
C MET A 1 -11.58 17.43 34.89
N SER A 2 -10.39 18.02 34.99
CA SER A 2 -9.74 18.65 33.83
C SER A 2 -9.16 17.60 32.88
N GLN A 3 -8.90 17.95 31.61
CA GLN A 3 -8.24 17.05 30.65
C GLN A 3 -6.86 16.58 31.15
N ARG A 4 -6.15 17.42 31.93
CA ARG A 4 -4.86 17.08 32.54
C ARG A 4 -5.01 16.06 33.66
N ALA A 5 -5.98 16.26 34.56
CA ALA A 5 -6.26 15.33 35.65
C ALA A 5 -6.68 13.94 35.12
N LEU A 6 -7.42 13.89 34.01
CA LEU A 6 -7.76 12.63 33.34
C LEU A 6 -6.51 11.98 32.70
N ALA A 7 -5.65 12.76 32.05
CA ALA A 7 -4.42 12.27 31.44
C ALA A 7 -3.49 11.62 32.49
N GLU A 8 -3.31 12.28 33.65
CA GLU A 8 -2.54 11.76 34.78
C GLU A 8 -3.17 10.49 35.37
N LYS A 9 -4.50 10.51 35.62
CA LYS A 9 -5.23 9.36 36.17
C LYS A 9 -5.13 8.11 35.30
N TYR A 10 -5.25 8.27 33.99
CA TYR A 10 -5.27 7.15 33.04
C TYR A 10 -3.90 6.88 32.38
N GLY A 11 -2.85 7.62 32.74
CA GLY A 11 -1.52 7.46 32.14
C GLY A 11 -1.49 7.68 30.63
N THR A 12 -2.41 8.47 30.09
CA THR A 12 -2.52 8.72 28.64
C THR A 12 -2.16 10.16 28.30
N HIS A 13 -1.74 10.40 27.06
CA HIS A 13 -1.48 11.77 26.62
C HIS A 13 -2.79 12.58 26.57
N ARG A 14 -2.76 13.86 26.97
CA ARG A 14 -3.92 14.78 26.94
C ARG A 14 -4.67 14.84 25.59
N ARG A 15 -3.98 14.55 24.47
CA ARG A 15 -4.60 14.44 23.13
C ARG A 15 -5.54 13.24 23.02
N THR A 16 -5.16 12.10 23.61
CA THR A 16 -5.98 10.89 23.67
C THR A 16 -7.23 11.13 24.52
N VAL A 17 -7.08 11.83 25.66
CA VAL A 17 -8.23 12.22 26.49
C VAL A 17 -9.19 13.12 25.71
N ARG A 18 -8.68 14.14 25.02
CA ARG A 18 -9.51 15.01 24.17
C ARG A 18 -10.24 14.23 23.08
N GLN A 19 -9.58 13.25 22.47
CA GLN A 19 -10.16 12.40 21.46
C GLN A 19 -11.26 11.49 22.04
N ALA A 20 -11.03 10.89 23.20
CA ALA A 20 -12.00 10.06 23.91
C ALA A 20 -13.23 10.84 24.37
N LEU A 21 -13.06 12.12 24.74
CA LEU A 21 -14.18 13.03 25.05
C LEU A 21 -15.05 13.33 23.82
N ASN A 22 -14.46 13.34 22.62
CA ASN A 22 -15.19 13.58 21.37
C ASN A 22 -15.86 12.30 20.84
N CYS A 23 -15.21 11.15 20.99
CA CYS A 23 -15.72 9.86 20.55
C CYS A 23 -15.19 8.75 21.46
N ALA A 24 -16.08 7.97 22.06
CA ALA A 24 -15.71 6.85 22.94
C ALA A 24 -14.98 5.73 22.19
N VAL A 25 -15.26 5.58 20.89
CA VAL A 25 -14.59 4.59 20.03
C VAL A 25 -13.35 5.25 19.40
N PRO A 26 -12.14 4.71 19.60
CA PRO A 26 -10.95 5.24 18.96
C PRO A 26 -11.08 5.06 17.44
N PRO A 27 -10.62 6.04 16.63
CA PRO A 27 -10.63 5.88 15.19
C PRO A 27 -9.73 4.72 14.78
N PRO A 28 -10.01 4.09 13.64
CA PRO A 28 -9.17 3.03 13.12
C PRO A 28 -7.74 3.54 12.92
N ARG A 29 -6.78 2.66 13.18
CA ARG A 29 -5.36 2.95 12.96
C ARG A 29 -5.13 3.36 11.51
N LYS A 30 -4.36 4.43 11.30
CA LYS A 30 -3.93 4.83 9.95
C LYS A 30 -3.17 3.67 9.30
N LYS A 31 -3.59 3.28 8.10
CA LYS A 31 -2.84 2.30 7.29
C LYS A 31 -1.49 2.93 6.91
N PRO A 32 -0.38 2.17 7.01
CA PRO A 32 0.91 2.66 6.51
C PRO A 32 0.79 2.93 5.01
N ALA A 33 1.58 3.89 4.52
CA ALA A 33 1.73 4.08 3.08
C ALA A 33 2.31 2.79 2.47
N PRO A 34 1.92 2.41 1.24
CA PRO A 34 2.55 1.31 0.53
C PRO A 34 4.07 1.55 0.44
N TRP A 35 4.87 0.52 0.73
CA TRP A 35 6.31 0.60 0.48
C TRP A 35 6.58 0.48 -1.01
N ALA A 36 7.53 1.29 -1.49
CA ALA A 36 8.00 1.14 -2.85
C ALA A 36 8.72 -0.21 -2.99
N THR A 37 8.26 -1.05 -3.91
CA THR A 37 8.90 -2.34 -4.22
C THR A 37 9.84 -2.17 -5.41
N VAL A 38 10.87 -3.02 -5.53
CA VAL A 38 11.75 -3.09 -6.71
C VAL A 38 10.97 -3.25 -8.02
N LEU A 39 9.76 -3.82 -7.95
CA LEU A 39 8.88 -4.00 -9.09
C LEU A 39 8.17 -2.72 -9.54
N ASP A 40 8.10 -1.68 -8.70
CA ASP A 40 7.28 -0.49 -8.98
C ASP A 40 7.60 0.23 -10.28
N PRO A 41 8.88 0.40 -10.68
CA PRO A 41 9.21 0.95 -11.99
C PRO A 41 8.70 0.07 -13.14
N ALA A 42 8.70 -1.24 -12.95
CA ALA A 42 8.33 -2.21 -13.98
C ALA A 42 6.83 -2.53 -14.08
N LYS A 43 6.03 -2.17 -13.06
CA LYS A 43 4.59 -2.46 -13.02
C LYS A 43 3.84 -1.94 -14.25
N GLY A 44 4.16 -0.72 -14.70
CA GLY A 44 3.48 -0.11 -15.85
C GLY A 44 3.66 -0.92 -17.14
N TRP A 45 4.86 -1.42 -17.39
CA TRP A 45 5.18 -2.26 -18.56
C TRP A 45 4.54 -3.64 -18.43
N ILE A 46 4.61 -4.26 -17.25
CA ILE A 46 3.96 -5.55 -16.98
C ILE A 46 2.46 -5.45 -17.22
N ASP A 47 1.81 -4.40 -16.72
CA ASP A 47 0.37 -4.19 -16.90
C ASP A 47 -0.01 -4.00 -18.37
N ALA A 48 0.83 -3.32 -19.17
CA ALA A 48 0.62 -3.19 -20.60
C ALA A 48 0.67 -4.54 -21.31
N MET A 49 1.73 -5.33 -21.08
CA MET A 49 1.89 -6.68 -21.66
C MET A 49 0.73 -7.61 -21.25
N LEU A 50 0.31 -7.57 -19.98
CA LEU A 50 -0.80 -8.39 -19.50
C LEU A 50 -2.14 -7.99 -20.11
N ARG A 51 -2.39 -6.69 -20.37
CA ARG A 51 -3.61 -6.25 -21.05
C ARG A 51 -3.66 -6.77 -22.49
N GLU A 52 -2.54 -6.76 -23.20
CA GLU A 52 -2.45 -7.34 -24.54
C GLU A 52 -2.69 -8.84 -24.52
N ASP A 53 -2.15 -9.55 -23.54
CA ASP A 53 -2.36 -10.98 -23.34
C ASP A 53 -3.81 -11.37 -23.10
N VAL A 54 -4.63 -10.49 -22.52
CA VAL A 54 -6.06 -10.78 -22.31
C VAL A 54 -6.76 -10.99 -23.66
N ALA A 55 -6.49 -10.13 -24.64
CA ALA A 55 -7.07 -10.21 -25.98
C ALA A 55 -6.38 -11.24 -26.89
N ALA A 56 -5.14 -11.64 -26.57
CA ALA A 56 -4.38 -12.58 -27.38
C ALA A 56 -4.92 -14.02 -27.31
N PRO A 57 -4.86 -14.79 -28.43
CA PRO A 57 -5.11 -16.22 -28.43
C PRO A 57 -4.22 -16.96 -27.41
N ARG A 58 -4.70 -18.08 -26.85
CA ARG A 58 -4.03 -18.81 -25.76
C ARG A 58 -2.54 -19.12 -26.00
N LYS A 59 -2.14 -19.36 -27.27
CA LYS A 59 -0.74 -19.66 -27.64
C LYS A 59 0.17 -18.44 -27.73
N GLN A 60 -0.40 -17.23 -27.81
CA GLN A 60 0.32 -15.97 -27.97
C GLN A 60 0.46 -15.17 -26.67
N LYS A 61 -0.19 -15.61 -25.58
CA LYS A 61 -0.07 -14.98 -24.27
C LYS A 61 1.35 -15.14 -23.73
N HIS A 62 1.91 -14.08 -23.16
CA HIS A 62 3.20 -14.15 -22.51
C HIS A 62 3.11 -15.01 -21.24
N THR A 63 4.21 -15.70 -20.94
CA THR A 63 4.41 -16.33 -19.63
C THR A 63 5.19 -15.38 -18.74
N ALA A 64 5.12 -15.56 -17.42
CA ALA A 64 5.90 -14.74 -16.47
C ALA A 64 7.39 -14.70 -16.82
N ARG A 65 7.96 -15.82 -17.29
CA ARG A 65 9.35 -15.90 -17.75
C ARG A 65 9.60 -15.01 -18.98
N ARG A 66 8.67 -14.99 -19.94
CA ARG A 66 8.81 -14.19 -21.18
C ARG A 66 8.71 -12.70 -20.88
N ILE A 67 7.78 -12.30 -20.00
CA ILE A 67 7.67 -10.92 -19.51
C ILE A 67 8.97 -10.51 -18.81
N HIS A 68 9.49 -11.34 -17.90
CA HIS A 68 10.76 -11.05 -17.22
C HIS A 68 11.93 -10.90 -18.19
N GLN A 69 12.06 -11.78 -19.19
CA GLN A 69 13.11 -11.68 -20.20
C GLN A 69 12.99 -10.41 -21.05
N CYS A 70 11.77 -10.04 -21.44
CA CYS A 70 11.50 -8.80 -22.17
C CYS A 70 11.95 -7.58 -21.36
N LEU A 71 11.55 -7.51 -20.09
CA LEU A 71 11.92 -6.42 -19.19
C LEU A 71 13.43 -6.34 -18.96
N ALA A 72 14.10 -7.48 -18.78
CA ALA A 72 15.55 -7.52 -18.61
C ALA A 72 16.29 -7.07 -19.88
N GLN A 73 15.73 -7.34 -21.06
CA GLN A 73 16.33 -6.96 -22.35
C GLN A 73 16.12 -5.48 -22.69
N GLU A 74 14.95 -4.92 -22.34
CA GLU A 74 14.57 -3.55 -22.70
C GLU A 74 14.93 -2.51 -21.62
N HIS A 75 15.00 -2.94 -20.36
CA HIS A 75 15.13 -2.05 -19.19
C HIS A 75 16.16 -2.54 -18.16
N GLY A 76 16.95 -3.57 -18.48
CA GLY A 76 18.03 -4.04 -17.62
C GLY A 76 19.31 -3.23 -17.87
N ASP A 77 19.51 -2.21 -17.04
CA ASP A 77 20.83 -1.57 -16.82
C ASP A 77 21.50 -2.13 -15.56
#